data_AF-A0AAX7VGR2-F1
#
_entry.id   AF-A0AAX7VGR2-F1
#
_cell.length_a   1.000
_cell.length_b   1.000
_cell.length_c   1.000
_cell.angle_alpha   90.00
_cell.angle_beta   90.00
_cell.angle_gamma   90.00
#
_symmetry.space_group_name_H-M   'P 1'
#
loop_
_entity.id
_entity.type
_entity.pdbx_description
1 polymer ?
#
loop_
_entity_poly.entity_id
_entity_poly.type
_entity_poly.pdbx_seq_one_letter_code
_entity_poly.pdbx_strand_id
1 'polypeptide(L)'
;CSAPETTAGSLTYAYKDCLMLLKEGVDPNHRHRLGWTALMVAAMNRQHSVVKVLLEAGADPNAGDHFNNVYDTSREKGIHSLEGEEGACGSNCSSSSVSSCPLSAVLVSREDEFSSRLSSRAGFRGCTALHYATLADDPRAVRMLLEAGASPLQTNGVGHTARAYAKEGEVSTLLQEWEGKFLELQARREAEERRRFPLERRLKEHIIGQEGAINTVASAIRRKENGWYDEEHPLVFLFLGSSGIGKTELAKQVARYMHKDIKKLVVLFRLIVHLFSVRAQVAKFIGSPPGYVGHEEGGQLTKLLRACPNAVVLFDEVDKAHPDVLTIMLQLFDEGRLTDGKGKTIECKDAIFIMTSNVASDEIAQHALQLRQEAERVSRRKLADNLEDVQKSDDIKISRQFKESVIRPILKAHFRRDEFLGRINEIVYFLPFCHSELLQLVSKELNFWAKKAKQRHDITLQWDRPVLDLLAGGYNMHYGARSIKHEVERRVVNQLAAAYEQELLPKGCTLRLSVQSEGQKEHSTPSLRLEVVGEDSSSRTLDIRPPLSPEH
;
A
#
# COMPACT_ATOMS: atom_id res chain seq x y z
N CYS A 1 33.18 30.35 45.85
CA CYS A 1 33.76 31.20 44.80
C CYS A 1 33.22 30.77 43.45
N SER A 2 32.04 31.29 43.12
CA SER A 2 31.43 31.26 41.80
C SER A 2 32.15 32.27 40.91
N ALA A 3 32.86 31.80 39.89
CA ALA A 3 33.35 32.63 38.80
C ALA A 3 32.41 32.48 37.59
N PRO A 4 31.98 33.57 36.96
CA PRO A 4 31.08 33.51 35.81
C PRO A 4 31.86 33.13 34.56
N GLU A 5 31.38 32.16 33.79
CA GLU A 5 31.88 31.90 32.43
C GLU A 5 31.45 33.03 31.49
N THR A 6 32.20 34.13 31.53
CA THR A 6 32.20 35.18 30.50
C THR A 6 33.08 34.75 29.34
N THR A 7 32.49 34.18 28.29
CA THR A 7 33.07 34.16 26.93
C THR A 7 31.98 34.28 25.86
N ALA A 8 31.31 35.44 25.84
CA ALA A 8 30.74 35.97 24.61
C ALA A 8 31.87 36.60 23.79
N GLY A 9 32.45 35.89 22.82
CA GLY A 9 33.54 36.42 21.99
C GLY A 9 33.95 35.51 20.83
N SER A 10 33.81 36.04 19.61
CA SER A 10 34.17 35.46 18.30
C SER A 10 33.23 34.38 17.72
N LEU A 11 32.05 34.81 17.29
CA LEU A 11 31.31 34.10 16.23
C LEU A 11 32.20 34.05 14.98
N THR A 12 32.51 32.84 14.50
CA THR A 12 33.31 32.60 13.28
C THR A 12 32.73 33.36 12.09
N TYR A 13 33.57 33.82 11.15
CA TYR A 13 33.11 34.51 9.93
C TYR A 13 32.01 33.72 9.19
N ALA A 14 32.18 32.40 9.07
CA ALA A 14 31.18 31.48 8.53
C ALA A 14 29.80 31.56 9.22
N TYR A 15 29.74 31.79 10.53
CA TYR A 15 28.47 31.96 11.25
C TYR A 15 27.76 33.26 10.86
N LYS A 16 28.52 34.35 10.74
CA LYS A 16 27.97 35.66 10.35
C LYS A 16 27.50 35.66 8.90
N ASP A 17 28.27 35.04 8.01
CA ASP A 17 27.94 34.95 6.59
C ASP A 17 26.70 34.07 6.38
N CYS A 18 26.63 32.91 7.04
CA CYS A 18 25.43 32.06 7.01
C CYS A 18 24.18 32.80 7.51
N LEU A 19 24.29 33.58 8.59
CA LEU A 19 23.16 34.37 9.09
C LEU A 19 22.72 35.47 8.11
N MET A 20 23.66 36.10 7.40
CA MET A 20 23.32 37.11 6.39
C MET A 20 22.61 36.48 5.19
N LEU A 21 23.15 35.37 4.66
CA LEU A 21 22.58 34.66 3.52
C LEU A 21 21.17 34.11 3.81
N LEU A 22 20.93 33.62 5.03
CA LEU A 22 19.59 33.17 5.43
C LEU A 22 18.60 34.33 5.57
N LYS A 23 19.05 35.52 5.99
CA LYS A 23 18.21 36.74 6.01
C LYS A 23 17.86 37.22 4.61
N GLU A 24 18.72 36.97 3.64
CA GLU A 24 18.48 37.25 2.21
C GLU A 24 17.53 36.24 1.55
N GLY A 25 17.08 35.21 2.27
CA GLY A 25 16.08 34.24 1.80
C GLY A 25 16.66 33.06 1.02
N VAL A 26 17.96 32.79 1.16
CA VAL A 26 18.60 31.62 0.54
C VAL A 26 18.04 30.33 1.16
N ASP A 27 17.67 29.36 0.32
CA ASP A 27 17.18 28.05 0.76
C ASP A 27 18.30 27.27 1.49
N PRO A 28 18.14 26.94 2.79
CA PRO A 28 19.13 26.18 3.56
C PRO A 28 19.35 24.75 3.05
N ASN A 29 18.44 24.23 2.23
CA ASN A 29 18.52 22.90 1.62
C ASN A 29 19.13 22.92 0.22
N HIS A 30 19.56 24.09 -0.26
CA HIS A 30 20.25 24.19 -1.55
C HIS A 30 21.47 23.27 -1.57
N ARG A 31 21.59 22.52 -2.66
CA ARG A 31 22.66 21.54 -2.83
C ARG A 31 23.80 22.13 -3.62
N HIS A 32 25.02 21.85 -3.19
CA HIS A 32 26.20 22.14 -3.95
C HIS A 32 26.19 21.40 -5.31
N ARG A 33 26.93 21.90 -6.30
CA ARG A 33 27.03 21.29 -7.65
C ARG A 33 27.39 19.79 -7.61
N LEU A 34 28.14 19.39 -6.59
CA LEU A 34 28.60 18.02 -6.34
C LEU A 34 27.66 17.18 -5.44
N GLY A 35 26.61 17.77 -4.85
CA GLY A 35 25.49 17.01 -4.26
C GLY A 35 25.19 17.19 -2.77
N TRP A 36 26.10 17.76 -1.98
CA TRP A 36 25.94 17.92 -0.53
C TRP A 36 25.20 19.20 -0.13
N THR A 37 24.71 19.27 1.11
CA THR A 37 24.07 20.46 1.68
C THR A 37 25.01 21.22 2.63
N ALA A 38 24.72 22.49 2.90
CA ALA A 38 25.46 23.29 3.87
C ALA A 38 25.48 22.65 5.27
N LEU A 39 24.39 21.97 5.65
CA LEU A 39 24.29 21.26 6.93
C LEU A 39 25.29 20.10 7.05
N MET A 40 25.52 19.34 5.96
CA MET A 40 26.53 18.26 5.94
C MET A 40 27.95 18.79 6.13
N VAL A 41 28.28 19.91 5.48
CA VAL A 41 29.58 20.59 5.61
C VAL A 41 29.79 21.05 7.04
N ALA A 42 28.78 21.73 7.62
CA ALA A 42 28.85 22.22 8.99
C ALA A 42 29.01 21.08 10.02
N ALA A 43 28.31 19.96 9.80
CA ALA A 43 28.40 18.76 10.64
C ALA A 43 29.79 18.10 10.56
N MET A 44 30.34 17.91 9.35
CA MET A 44 31.67 17.32 9.15
C MET A 44 32.79 18.16 9.78
N ASN A 45 32.67 19.50 9.67
CA ASN A 45 33.67 20.45 10.15
C ASN A 45 33.46 20.85 11.63
N ARG A 46 32.57 20.17 12.36
CA ARG A 46 32.29 20.39 13.79
C ARG A 46 31.89 21.84 14.12
N GLN A 47 31.15 22.49 13.23
CA GLN A 47 30.72 23.89 13.39
C GLN A 47 29.34 23.95 14.07
N HIS A 48 29.31 23.77 15.39
CA HIS A 48 28.05 23.70 16.17
C HIS A 48 27.13 24.91 15.99
N SER A 49 27.70 26.12 15.97
CA SER A 49 26.93 27.35 15.83
C SER A 49 26.24 27.44 14.47
N VAL A 50 26.90 26.98 13.40
CA VAL A 50 26.35 26.98 12.03
C VAL A 50 25.30 25.87 11.88
N VAL A 51 25.55 24.67 12.43
CA VAL A 51 24.56 23.58 12.48
C VAL A 51 23.28 24.05 13.14
N LYS A 52 23.36 24.70 14.31
CA LYS A 52 22.19 25.22 15.03
C LYS A 52 21.38 26.21 14.19
N VAL A 53 22.05 27.20 13.57
CA VAL A 53 21.37 28.22 12.76
C VAL A 53 20.73 27.62 11.51
N LEU A 54 21.39 26.67 10.84
CA LEU A 54 20.83 26.01 9.67
C LEU A 54 19.58 25.18 10.03
N LEU A 55 19.61 24.47 11.16
CA LEU A 55 18.45 23.71 11.64
C LEU A 55 17.28 24.63 12.04
N GLU A 56 17.55 25.74 12.72
CA GLU A 56 16.54 26.77 13.05
C GLU A 56 15.93 27.40 11.78
N ALA A 57 16.70 27.51 10.70
CA ALA A 57 16.23 28.00 9.41
C ALA A 57 15.47 26.96 8.56
N GLY A 58 15.32 25.72 9.03
CA GLY A 58 14.58 24.67 8.33
C GLY A 58 15.42 23.79 7.40
N ALA A 59 16.74 23.69 7.63
CA ALA A 59 17.54 22.67 6.96
C ALA A 59 17.06 21.25 7.34
N ASP A 60 16.88 20.38 6.34
CA ASP A 60 16.48 18.99 6.52
C ASP A 60 17.68 18.13 6.93
N PRO A 61 17.74 17.61 8.17
CA PRO A 61 18.83 16.76 8.62
C PRO A 61 18.85 15.37 7.95
N ASN A 62 17.75 14.97 7.29
CA ASN A 62 17.58 13.68 6.64
C ASN A 62 17.90 13.71 5.13
N ALA A 63 18.23 14.88 4.59
CA ALA A 63 18.73 15.00 3.23
C ALA A 63 20.01 14.15 3.09
N GLY A 64 20.03 13.22 2.14
CA GLY A 64 21.20 12.40 1.83
C GLY A 64 22.08 13.02 0.75
N ASP A 65 23.40 12.84 0.82
CA ASP A 65 24.36 13.31 -0.18
C ASP A 65 24.11 12.62 -1.54
N HIS A 66 24.26 13.36 -2.64
CA HIS A 66 24.17 12.80 -3.99
C HIS A 66 25.55 12.39 -4.54
N PHE A 67 26.63 12.74 -3.86
CA PHE A 67 27.98 12.37 -4.29
C PHE A 67 28.17 10.85 -4.25
N ASN A 68 28.30 10.24 -5.42
CA ASN A 68 28.53 8.80 -5.53
C ASN A 68 29.99 8.46 -5.30
N ASN A 69 30.84 8.62 -6.31
CA ASN A 69 32.29 8.55 -6.19
C ASN A 69 32.89 9.57 -7.17
N VAL A 70 34.20 9.79 -7.11
CA VAL A 70 34.88 10.79 -7.96
C VAL A 70 34.69 10.52 -9.46
N TYR A 71 34.74 9.26 -9.87
CA TYR A 71 34.63 8.85 -11.27
C TYR A 71 33.22 9.06 -11.84
N ASP A 72 32.21 8.54 -11.14
CA ASP A 72 30.80 8.65 -11.52
C ASP A 72 30.33 10.09 -11.47
N THR A 73 30.75 10.87 -10.46
CA THR A 73 30.36 12.28 -10.34
C THR A 73 30.99 13.14 -11.43
N SER A 74 32.27 12.91 -11.77
CA SER A 74 32.93 13.61 -12.90
C SER A 74 32.22 13.32 -14.23
N ARG A 75 31.81 12.06 -14.45
CA ARG A 75 31.08 11.65 -15.65
C ARG A 75 29.65 12.19 -15.69
N GLU A 76 28.91 12.12 -14.59
CA GLU A 76 27.53 12.61 -14.49
C GLU A 76 27.44 14.13 -14.65
N LYS A 77 28.44 14.86 -14.13
CA LYS A 77 28.46 16.33 -14.15
C LYS A 77 29.22 16.91 -15.35
N GLY A 78 29.82 16.08 -16.19
CA GLY A 78 30.57 16.54 -17.38
C GLY A 78 31.77 17.43 -17.04
N ILE A 79 32.37 17.26 -15.85
CA ILE A 79 33.48 18.10 -15.40
C ILE A 79 34.74 17.64 -16.15
N HIS A 80 35.01 18.31 -17.27
CA HIS A 80 36.25 18.23 -18.04
C HIS A 80 37.08 19.48 -17.73
N SER A 81 38.37 19.34 -17.41
CA SER A 81 39.23 20.43 -16.90
C SER A 81 39.57 21.54 -17.92
N LEU A 82 38.62 22.05 -18.70
CA LEU A 82 38.85 23.15 -19.67
C LEU A 82 37.90 24.35 -19.51
N GLU A 83 37.15 24.46 -18.43
CA GLU A 83 36.40 25.69 -18.11
C GLU A 83 37.04 26.39 -16.90
N GLY A 84 38.11 27.12 -17.17
CA GLY A 84 38.58 28.23 -16.33
C GLY A 84 37.85 29.50 -16.77
N GLU A 85 37.28 30.20 -15.80
CA GLU A 85 36.69 31.52 -15.98
C GLU A 85 37.68 32.47 -16.69
N GLU A 86 37.25 33.07 -17.80
CA GLU A 86 37.97 34.17 -18.44
C GLU A 86 37.92 35.39 -17.53
N GLY A 87 38.98 35.61 -16.75
CA GLY A 87 39.07 36.73 -15.83
C GLY A 87 40.50 36.99 -15.35
N ALA A 88 41.29 37.65 -16.21
CA ALA A 88 42.51 38.39 -15.87
C ALA A 88 43.72 37.59 -15.32
N CYS A 89 44.61 37.15 -16.21
CA CYS A 89 46.04 37.55 -16.15
C CYS A 89 46.77 37.04 -17.40
N GLY A 90 47.51 37.94 -18.06
CA GLY A 90 48.37 37.60 -19.18
C GLY A 90 49.75 37.14 -18.72
N SER A 91 50.43 36.47 -19.67
CA SER A 91 51.88 36.19 -19.74
C SER A 91 52.36 34.85 -19.18
N ASN A 92 52.76 33.99 -20.12
CA ASN A 92 53.92 33.10 -20.12
C ASN A 92 54.25 32.29 -18.86
N CYS A 93 53.91 30.99 -18.89
CA CYS A 93 54.70 29.96 -18.22
C CYS A 93 54.83 28.74 -19.13
N SER A 94 56.02 28.61 -19.71
CA SER A 94 56.53 27.37 -20.29
C SER A 94 57.08 26.46 -19.18
N SER A 95 56.93 25.16 -19.40
CA SER A 95 57.58 24.02 -18.73
C SER A 95 56.78 23.29 -17.63
N SER A 96 56.48 22.04 -17.95
CA SER A 96 56.40 20.88 -17.05
C SER A 96 55.54 20.99 -15.78
N SER A 97 54.25 20.68 -15.88
CA SER A 97 53.46 20.19 -14.75
C SER A 97 52.23 19.41 -15.25
N VAL A 98 52.28 18.10 -15.01
CA VAL A 98 51.18 17.14 -14.80
C VAL A 98 49.86 17.43 -15.52
N SER A 99 49.52 16.55 -16.46
CA SER A 99 48.18 16.37 -17.02
C SER A 99 47.10 16.45 -15.94
N SER A 100 46.36 17.55 -15.90
CA SER A 100 45.27 17.78 -14.95
C SER A 100 44.05 16.96 -15.35
N CYS A 101 44.03 15.69 -14.91
CA CYS A 101 42.90 14.78 -15.10
C CYS A 101 41.60 15.41 -14.53
N PRO A 102 40.42 15.21 -15.16
CA PRO A 102 39.13 15.70 -14.64
C PRO A 102 38.81 15.24 -13.21
N LEU A 103 39.40 14.11 -12.81
CA LEU A 103 39.35 13.59 -11.44
C LEU A 103 40.01 14.53 -10.41
N SER A 104 41.05 15.27 -10.79
CA SER A 104 41.76 16.18 -9.90
C SER A 104 40.90 17.39 -9.50
N ALA A 105 40.11 17.94 -10.41
CA ALA A 105 39.26 19.11 -10.13
C ALA A 105 38.13 18.78 -9.13
N VAL A 106 37.49 17.62 -9.26
CA VAL A 106 36.45 17.16 -8.34
C VAL A 106 37.04 16.85 -6.96
N LEU A 107 38.25 16.30 -6.92
CA LEU A 107 38.99 16.03 -5.67
C LEU A 107 39.37 17.32 -4.94
N VAL A 108 39.99 18.26 -5.65
CA VAL A 108 40.37 19.58 -5.11
C VAL A 108 39.14 20.31 -4.60
N SER A 109 38.07 20.38 -5.38
CA SER A 109 36.81 21.03 -4.94
C SER A 109 36.22 20.37 -3.68
N ARG A 110 36.34 19.05 -3.52
CA ARG A 110 35.84 18.35 -2.32
C ARG A 110 36.75 18.53 -1.11
N GLU A 111 38.07 18.59 -1.31
CA GLU A 111 39.03 18.84 -0.24
C GLU A 111 38.93 20.29 0.26
N ASP A 112 38.78 21.26 -0.64
CA ASP A 112 38.74 22.69 -0.34
C ASP A 112 37.37 23.14 0.18
N GLU A 113 36.26 22.72 -0.45
CA GLU A 113 34.93 23.24 -0.14
C GLU A 113 34.13 22.36 0.84
N PHE A 114 34.49 21.09 1.02
CA PHE A 114 33.78 20.15 1.90
C PHE A 114 34.59 19.78 3.15
N SER A 115 35.66 18.99 2.99
CA SER A 115 36.59 18.66 4.08
C SER A 115 37.80 17.89 3.56
N SER A 116 39.00 18.30 3.96
CA SER A 116 40.26 17.56 3.71
C SER A 116 40.41 16.27 4.54
N ARG A 117 39.47 16.00 5.46
CA ARG A 117 39.53 14.86 6.40
C ARG A 117 38.88 13.58 5.87
N LEU A 118 38.18 13.64 4.74
CA LEU A 118 37.49 12.48 4.17
C LEU A 118 38.36 11.75 3.16
N SER A 119 38.22 10.42 3.12
CA SER A 119 38.84 9.64 2.05
C SER A 119 38.23 10.03 0.71
N SER A 120 39.09 10.56 -0.16
CA SER A 120 38.78 10.99 -1.52
C SER A 120 38.21 9.87 -2.41
N ARG A 121 38.43 8.60 -2.05
CA ARG A 121 38.00 7.43 -2.84
C ARG A 121 36.71 6.77 -2.34
N ALA A 122 36.20 7.17 -1.18
CA ALA A 122 34.99 6.58 -0.63
C ALA A 122 33.73 7.18 -1.27
N GLY A 123 32.71 6.35 -1.43
CA GLY A 123 31.41 6.81 -1.89
C GLY A 123 30.47 7.16 -0.76
N PHE A 124 29.79 8.30 -0.88
CA PHE A 124 28.99 8.87 0.21
C PHE A 124 27.52 9.07 -0.15
N ARG A 125 27.06 8.47 -1.26
CA ARG A 125 25.67 8.61 -1.70
C ARG A 125 24.73 8.19 -0.59
N GLY A 126 23.74 9.03 -0.28
CA GLY A 126 22.77 8.80 0.78
C GLY A 126 23.28 9.08 2.20
N CYS A 127 24.55 9.47 2.40
CA CYS A 127 25.03 9.90 3.72
C CYS A 127 24.32 11.20 4.13
N THR A 128 23.70 11.19 5.30
CA THR A 128 23.03 12.37 5.88
C THR A 128 24.00 13.19 6.72
N ALA A 129 23.58 14.38 7.16
CA ALA A 129 24.35 15.18 8.11
C ALA A 129 24.72 14.40 9.39
N LEU A 130 23.85 13.48 9.83
CA LEU A 130 24.11 12.60 10.96
C LEU A 130 25.31 11.66 10.69
N HIS A 131 25.40 11.07 9.50
CA HIS A 131 26.53 10.21 9.13
C HIS A 131 27.86 10.98 9.13
N TYR A 132 27.86 12.24 8.69
CA TYR A 132 29.06 13.08 8.71
C TYR A 132 29.44 13.50 10.13
N ALA A 133 28.47 13.83 10.98
CA ALA A 133 28.72 14.15 12.38
C ALA A 133 29.31 12.95 13.15
N THR A 134 28.87 11.73 12.83
CA THR A 134 29.42 10.51 13.44
C THR A 134 30.82 10.18 12.93
N LEU A 135 31.08 10.33 11.62
CA LEU A 135 32.43 10.24 11.04
C LEU A 135 33.39 11.27 11.63
N ALA A 136 32.89 12.48 11.87
CA ALA A 136 33.64 13.53 12.53
C ALA A 136 33.81 13.31 14.03
N ASP A 137 33.23 12.26 14.64
CA ASP A 137 33.33 11.92 16.06
C ASP A 137 32.96 13.10 16.98
N ASP A 138 31.83 13.77 16.68
CA ASP A 138 31.37 14.97 17.38
C ASP A 138 30.02 14.74 18.10
N PRO A 139 30.03 14.49 19.42
CA PRO A 139 28.80 14.20 20.16
C PRO A 139 27.84 15.40 20.23
N ARG A 140 28.34 16.65 20.14
CA ARG A 140 27.49 17.84 20.22
C ARG A 140 26.69 18.04 18.94
N ALA A 141 27.34 17.91 17.79
CA ALA A 141 26.67 17.99 16.49
C ALA A 141 25.65 16.86 16.32
N VAL A 142 25.99 15.63 16.75
CA VAL A 142 25.07 14.49 16.74
C VAL A 142 23.83 14.77 17.59
N ARG A 143 23.97 15.29 18.82
CA ARG A 143 22.82 15.68 19.65
C ARG A 143 21.91 16.71 18.97
N MET A 144 22.50 17.78 18.43
CA MET A 144 21.75 18.84 17.74
C MET A 144 20.94 18.29 16.54
N LEU A 145 21.56 17.41 15.75
CA LEU A 145 20.90 16.80 14.60
C LEU A 145 19.75 15.87 15.02
N LEU A 146 19.95 15.04 16.05
CA LEU A 146 18.93 14.14 16.56
C LEU A 146 17.75 14.90 17.20
N GLU A 147 18.03 15.96 17.96
CA GLU A 147 17.01 16.85 18.53
C GLU A 147 16.19 17.56 17.43
N ALA A 148 16.82 17.89 16.30
CA ALA A 148 16.15 18.46 15.13
C ALA A 148 15.43 17.42 14.24
N GLY A 149 15.39 16.15 14.63
CA GLY A 149 14.63 15.10 13.94
C GLY A 149 15.42 14.32 12.87
N ALA A 150 16.75 14.27 12.96
CA ALA A 150 17.55 13.33 12.18
C ALA A 150 17.17 11.88 12.51
N SER A 151 17.02 11.04 11.48
CA SER A 151 16.73 9.63 11.60
C SER A 151 18.02 8.83 11.82
N PRO A 152 18.21 8.18 12.97
CA PRO A 152 19.38 7.31 13.21
C PRO A 152 19.30 6.01 12.39
N LEU A 153 18.11 5.62 11.94
CA LEU A 153 17.85 4.39 11.20
C LEU A 153 18.01 4.54 9.67
N GLN A 154 18.18 5.77 9.18
CA GLN A 154 18.35 6.00 7.75
C GLN A 154 19.68 5.42 7.30
N THR A 155 19.64 4.56 6.28
CA THR A 155 20.83 3.98 5.66
C THR A 155 21.30 4.81 4.48
N ASN A 156 22.62 4.86 4.28
CA ASN A 156 23.19 5.40 3.05
C ASN A 156 23.03 4.43 1.86
N GLY A 157 23.57 4.80 0.70
CA GLY A 157 23.52 4.01 -0.54
C GLY A 157 24.25 2.66 -0.47
N VAL A 158 25.08 2.45 0.55
CA VAL A 158 25.76 1.16 0.83
C VAL A 158 24.94 0.29 1.79
N GLY A 159 23.92 0.86 2.45
CA GLY A 159 23.09 0.16 3.43
C GLY A 159 23.58 0.31 4.88
N HIS A 160 24.55 1.18 5.15
CA HIS A 160 25.06 1.43 6.50
C HIS A 160 24.31 2.57 7.18
N THR A 161 24.03 2.42 8.47
CA THR A 161 23.47 3.48 9.33
C THR A 161 24.58 4.35 9.93
N ALA A 162 24.22 5.49 10.53
CA ALA A 162 25.18 6.39 11.17
C ALA A 162 25.98 5.72 12.30
N ARG A 163 25.39 4.73 12.99
CA ARG A 163 26.05 3.92 14.03
C ARG A 163 27.15 3.03 13.50
N ALA A 164 27.04 2.51 12.28
CA ALA A 164 28.09 1.69 11.67
C ALA A 164 29.39 2.47 11.44
N TYR A 165 29.32 3.80 11.39
CA TYR A 165 30.48 4.69 11.27
C TYR A 165 31.01 5.21 12.61
N ALA A 166 30.30 4.98 13.72
CA ALA A 166 30.72 5.45 15.03
C ALA A 166 31.87 4.60 15.58
N LYS A 167 32.87 5.25 16.17
CA LYS A 167 33.91 4.57 16.95
C LYS A 167 33.33 4.12 18.29
N GLU A 168 33.95 3.11 18.93
CA GLU A 168 33.63 2.74 20.30
C GLU A 168 33.87 3.96 21.22
N GLY A 169 32.82 4.48 21.86
CA GLY A 169 32.88 5.73 22.62
C GLY A 169 31.51 6.40 22.81
N GLU A 170 31.53 7.67 23.26
CA GLU A 170 30.34 8.46 23.62
C GLU A 170 29.30 8.55 22.48
N VAL A 171 29.77 8.73 21.24
CA VAL A 171 28.88 8.86 20.06
C VAL A 171 28.09 7.56 19.82
N SER A 172 28.72 6.40 19.97
CA SER A 172 28.06 5.10 19.76
C SER A 172 26.98 4.83 20.82
N THR A 173 27.30 5.09 22.10
CA THR A 173 26.32 4.98 23.20
C THR A 173 25.14 5.93 23.00
N LEU A 174 25.43 7.15 22.54
CA LEU A 174 24.42 8.16 22.28
C LEU A 174 23.49 7.74 21.13
N LEU A 175 24.05 7.29 20.01
CA LEU A 175 23.24 6.80 18.88
C LEU A 175 22.36 5.64 19.31
N GLN A 176 22.86 4.69 20.11
CA GLN A 176 22.07 3.56 20.59
C GLN A 176 20.89 4.01 21.48
N GLU A 177 21.10 4.95 22.40
CA GLU A 177 20.03 5.51 23.22
C GLU A 177 18.97 6.24 22.37
N TRP A 178 19.43 7.01 21.39
CA TRP A 178 18.53 7.75 20.49
C TRP A 178 17.84 6.87 19.45
N GLU A 179 18.45 5.77 19.02
CA GLU A 179 17.81 4.72 18.22
C GLU A 179 16.58 4.18 18.95
N GLY A 180 16.72 3.85 20.24
CA GLY A 180 15.61 3.43 21.09
C GLY A 180 14.50 4.48 21.21
N LYS A 181 14.87 5.72 21.59
CA LYS A 181 13.92 6.85 21.70
C LYS A 181 13.22 7.16 20.37
N PHE A 182 13.94 7.06 19.25
CA PHE A 182 13.40 7.30 17.92
C PHE A 182 12.39 6.21 17.54
N LEU A 183 12.71 4.94 17.79
CA LEU A 183 11.77 3.83 17.58
C LEU A 183 10.50 4.00 18.41
N GLU A 184 10.63 4.37 19.70
CA GLU A 184 9.48 4.66 20.57
C GLU A 184 8.64 5.84 20.05
N LEU A 185 9.28 6.93 19.60
CA LEU A 185 8.61 8.08 19.02
C LEU A 185 7.88 7.73 17.72
N GLN A 186 8.51 6.95 16.84
CA GLN A 186 7.89 6.47 15.60
C GLN A 186 6.69 5.57 15.92
N ALA A 187 6.86 4.59 16.81
CA ALA A 187 5.76 3.72 17.25
C ALA A 187 4.60 4.51 17.85
N ARG A 188 4.89 5.55 18.65
CA ARG A 188 3.88 6.45 19.22
C ARG A 188 3.16 7.26 18.14
N ARG A 189 3.88 7.85 17.18
CA ARG A 189 3.30 8.58 16.05
C ARG A 189 2.40 7.68 15.21
N GLU A 190 2.86 6.47 14.91
CA GLU A 190 2.06 5.47 14.20
C GLU A 190 0.81 5.06 14.99
N ALA A 191 0.91 4.91 16.31
CA ALA A 191 -0.24 4.61 17.17
C ALA A 191 -1.25 5.77 17.19
N GLU A 192 -0.79 7.02 17.25
CA GLU A 192 -1.63 8.21 17.14
C GLU A 192 -2.32 8.29 15.76
N GLU A 193 -1.60 8.00 14.67
CA GLU A 193 -2.15 7.92 13.31
C GLU A 193 -3.25 6.84 13.21
N ARG A 194 -3.01 5.66 13.79
CA ARG A 194 -3.97 4.54 13.86
C ARG A 194 -5.23 4.93 14.65
N ARG A 195 -5.09 5.67 15.75
CA ARG A 195 -6.23 6.19 16.53
C ARG A 195 -7.03 7.23 15.75
N ARG A 196 -6.36 8.14 15.04
CA ARG A 196 -7.00 9.18 14.25
C ARG A 196 -7.76 8.62 13.05
N PHE A 197 -7.19 7.61 12.39
CA PHE A 197 -7.77 6.97 11.22
C PHE A 197 -7.84 5.45 11.41
N PRO A 198 -8.89 4.96 12.08
CA PRO A 198 -9.09 3.53 12.31
C PRO A 198 -9.10 2.71 11.03
N LEU A 199 -8.60 1.47 11.11
CA LEU A 199 -8.52 0.53 10.00
C LEU A 199 -9.86 0.33 9.29
N GLU A 200 -10.96 0.24 10.04
CA GLU A 200 -12.31 0.05 9.48
C GLU A 200 -12.68 1.16 8.50
N ARG A 201 -12.34 2.41 8.81
CA ARG A 201 -12.64 3.55 7.93
C ARG A 201 -11.84 3.45 6.62
N ARG A 202 -10.54 3.12 6.71
CA ARG A 202 -9.67 2.93 5.54
C ARG A 202 -10.16 1.81 4.62
N LEU A 203 -10.65 0.72 5.21
CA LEU A 203 -11.23 -0.40 4.46
C LEU A 203 -12.57 -0.02 3.80
N LYS A 204 -13.44 0.71 4.51
CA LYS A 204 -14.74 1.20 4.00
C LYS A 204 -14.62 2.18 2.84
N GLU A 205 -13.51 2.89 2.67
CA GLU A 205 -13.27 3.74 1.49
C GLU A 205 -13.23 2.92 0.18
N HIS A 206 -12.76 1.68 0.24
CA HIS A 206 -12.54 0.85 -0.93
C HIS A 206 -13.59 -0.26 -1.10
N ILE A 207 -14.18 -0.70 0.01
CA ILE A 207 -15.12 -1.83 0.09
C ILE A 207 -16.51 -1.29 0.37
N ILE A 208 -17.46 -1.70 -0.47
CA ILE A 208 -18.88 -1.36 -0.29
C ILE A 208 -19.54 -2.45 0.55
N GLY A 209 -20.20 -2.04 1.63
CA GLY A 209 -20.91 -2.94 2.52
C GLY A 209 -20.00 -3.82 3.38
N GLN A 210 -20.48 -5.01 3.72
CA GLN A 210 -19.73 -6.05 4.44
C GLN A 210 -19.18 -5.58 5.80
N GLU A 211 -19.92 -4.74 6.52
CA GLU A 211 -19.44 -4.11 7.75
C GLU A 211 -19.05 -5.14 8.82
N GLY A 212 -19.84 -6.21 8.99
CA GLY A 212 -19.53 -7.29 9.92
C GLY A 212 -18.18 -7.97 9.61
N ALA A 213 -17.86 -8.16 8.34
CA ALA A 213 -16.59 -8.75 7.91
C ALA A 213 -15.41 -7.81 8.19
N ILE A 214 -15.56 -6.52 7.82
CA ILE A 214 -14.56 -5.48 8.06
C ILE A 214 -14.26 -5.36 9.56
N ASN A 215 -15.29 -5.27 10.40
CA ASN A 215 -15.14 -5.11 11.85
C ASN A 215 -14.44 -6.32 12.49
N THR A 216 -14.75 -7.55 12.04
CA THR A 216 -14.12 -8.77 12.56
C THR A 216 -12.62 -8.79 12.24
N VAL A 217 -12.26 -8.54 10.97
CA VAL A 217 -10.87 -8.50 10.52
C VAL A 217 -10.10 -7.36 11.19
N ALA A 218 -10.69 -6.16 11.23
CA ALA A 218 -10.03 -5.01 11.85
C ALA A 218 -9.80 -5.21 13.35
N SER A 219 -10.74 -5.85 14.06
CA SER A 219 -10.59 -6.17 15.48
C SER A 219 -9.44 -7.16 15.72
N ALA A 220 -9.32 -8.20 14.88
CA ALA A 220 -8.23 -9.17 14.97
C ALA A 220 -6.86 -8.56 14.64
N ILE A 221 -6.77 -7.73 13.59
CA ILE A 221 -5.53 -7.02 13.26
C ILE A 221 -5.16 -6.03 14.35
N ARG A 222 -6.13 -5.29 14.91
CA ARG A 222 -5.89 -4.37 16.04
C ARG A 222 -5.38 -5.09 17.27
N ARG A 223 -5.88 -6.30 17.57
CA ARG A 223 -5.32 -7.13 18.64
C ARG A 223 -3.85 -7.45 18.37
N LYS A 224 -3.54 -7.88 17.14
CA LYS A 224 -2.17 -8.19 16.71
C LYS A 224 -1.22 -6.99 16.82
N GLU A 225 -1.58 -5.85 16.24
CA GLU A 225 -0.75 -4.62 16.27
C GLU A 225 -0.49 -4.06 17.67
N ASN A 226 -1.33 -4.39 18.65
CA ASN A 226 -1.21 -3.93 20.02
C ASN A 226 -0.68 -5.02 20.98
N GLY A 227 -0.22 -6.16 20.45
CA GLY A 227 0.35 -7.26 21.26
C GLY A 227 -0.68 -8.08 22.06
N TRP A 228 -1.98 -7.95 21.77
CA TRP A 228 -3.04 -8.75 22.41
C TRP A 228 -3.36 -10.01 21.61
N TYR A 229 -2.32 -10.74 21.20
CA TYR A 229 -2.43 -11.94 20.39
C TYR A 229 -1.39 -12.98 20.83
N ASP A 230 -1.53 -14.19 20.31
CA ASP A 230 -0.55 -15.26 20.52
C ASP A 230 0.65 -15.06 19.59
N GLU A 231 1.82 -14.75 20.14
CA GLU A 231 3.05 -14.51 19.37
C GLU A 231 3.65 -15.80 18.79
N GLU A 232 3.25 -16.98 19.28
CA GLU A 232 3.78 -18.26 18.80
C GLU A 232 3.09 -18.75 17.52
N HIS A 233 1.87 -18.27 17.25
CA HIS A 233 1.03 -18.74 16.15
C HIS A 233 0.63 -17.60 15.21
N PRO A 234 0.59 -17.84 13.88
CA PRO A 234 0.20 -16.81 12.94
C PRO A 234 -1.29 -16.49 13.02
N LEU A 235 -1.68 -15.31 12.52
CA LEU A 235 -3.08 -14.91 12.47
C LEU A 235 -3.75 -15.51 11.23
N VAL A 236 -4.73 -16.38 11.43
CA VAL A 236 -5.42 -17.17 10.40
C VAL A 236 -6.90 -16.80 10.34
N PHE A 237 -7.36 -16.43 9.15
CA PHE A 237 -8.76 -16.13 8.85
C PHE A 237 -9.34 -17.13 7.85
N LEU A 238 -10.63 -17.46 8.03
CA LEU A 238 -11.42 -18.15 7.01
C LEU A 238 -12.60 -17.29 6.57
N PHE A 239 -12.57 -16.83 5.32
CA PHE A 239 -13.59 -15.99 4.70
C PHE A 239 -14.61 -16.88 3.99
N LEU A 240 -15.87 -16.83 4.43
CA LEU A 240 -16.99 -17.60 3.89
C LEU A 240 -18.01 -16.68 3.21
N GLY A 241 -18.58 -17.13 2.10
CA GLY A 241 -19.67 -16.45 1.39
C GLY A 241 -19.69 -16.79 -0.10
N SER A 242 -20.59 -16.20 -0.87
CA SER A 242 -20.73 -16.47 -2.31
C SER A 242 -19.55 -15.94 -3.13
N SER A 243 -19.43 -16.39 -4.38
CA SER A 243 -18.40 -15.90 -5.29
C SER A 243 -18.65 -14.41 -5.60
N GLY A 244 -17.58 -13.63 -5.78
CA GLY A 244 -17.70 -12.22 -6.16
C GLY A 244 -18.25 -11.27 -5.09
N ILE A 245 -18.44 -11.71 -3.84
CA ILE A 245 -19.00 -10.89 -2.75
C ILE A 245 -17.98 -9.93 -2.10
N GLY A 246 -16.69 -10.08 -2.38
CA GLY A 246 -15.64 -9.17 -1.86
C GLY A 246 -14.59 -9.80 -0.95
N LYS A 247 -14.61 -11.13 -0.73
CA LYS A 247 -13.59 -11.85 0.08
C LYS A 247 -12.15 -11.50 -0.29
N THR A 248 -11.81 -11.67 -1.57
CA THR A 248 -10.48 -11.37 -2.12
C THR A 248 -10.15 -9.88 -2.06
N GLU A 249 -11.15 -9.01 -2.19
CA GLU A 249 -10.94 -7.57 -2.16
C GLU A 249 -10.61 -7.09 -0.75
N LEU A 250 -11.27 -7.63 0.28
CA LEU A 250 -10.92 -7.35 1.67
C LEU A 250 -9.47 -7.77 1.98
N ALA A 251 -9.06 -8.95 1.53
CA ALA A 251 -7.68 -9.42 1.69
C ALA A 251 -6.66 -8.47 1.02
N LYS A 252 -6.96 -7.98 -0.19
CA LYS A 252 -6.11 -6.98 -0.88
C LYS A 252 -5.99 -5.68 -0.09
N GLN A 253 -7.09 -5.19 0.47
CA GLN A 253 -7.05 -3.93 1.23
C GLN A 253 -6.31 -4.10 2.57
N VAL A 254 -6.44 -5.26 3.22
CA VAL A 254 -5.64 -5.61 4.41
C VAL A 254 -4.14 -5.62 4.08
N ALA A 255 -3.75 -6.27 2.99
CA ALA A 255 -2.36 -6.29 2.53
C ALA A 255 -1.80 -4.87 2.26
N ARG A 256 -2.58 -4.03 1.57
CA ARG A 256 -2.20 -2.63 1.31
C ARG A 256 -2.05 -1.80 2.57
N TYR A 257 -2.89 -2.05 3.58
CA TYR A 257 -2.79 -1.38 4.87
C TYR A 257 -1.52 -1.80 5.62
N MET A 258 -1.20 -3.09 5.63
CA MET A 258 -0.04 -3.62 6.35
C MET A 258 1.30 -3.25 5.71
N HIS A 259 1.31 -3.07 4.39
CA HIS A 259 2.51 -2.75 3.63
C HIS A 259 2.34 -1.41 2.91
N LYS A 260 2.51 -0.32 3.67
CA LYS A 260 2.39 1.09 3.19
C LYS A 260 3.29 1.38 1.97
N ASP A 261 4.41 0.69 1.82
CA ASP A 261 5.36 0.85 0.72
C ASP A 261 4.94 0.07 -0.55
N ILE A 262 4.18 0.73 -1.41
CA ILE A 262 3.71 0.22 -2.72
C ILE A 262 4.87 -0.22 -3.64
N LYS A 263 6.10 0.27 -3.39
CA LYS A 263 7.29 0.01 -4.23
C LYS A 263 7.92 -1.37 -4.02
N LYS A 264 7.58 -2.09 -2.94
CA LYS A 264 7.89 -3.52 -2.82
C LYS A 264 6.70 -4.31 -3.35
N LEU A 265 6.73 -4.56 -4.66
CA LEU A 265 5.89 -5.46 -5.45
C LEU A 265 4.98 -6.41 -4.62
N VAL A 266 3.68 -6.12 -4.61
CA VAL A 266 2.57 -7.07 -4.38
C VAL A 266 2.70 -7.95 -3.13
N VAL A 267 2.38 -7.40 -1.95
CA VAL A 267 2.31 -8.17 -0.69
C VAL A 267 0.92 -8.80 -0.44
N LEU A 268 0.28 -9.23 -1.52
CA LEU A 268 -0.81 -10.20 -1.46
C LEU A 268 -0.42 -11.36 -2.36
N PHE A 269 0.11 -12.41 -1.75
CA PHE A 269 0.41 -13.63 -2.49
C PHE A 269 -0.85 -14.47 -2.58
N ARG A 270 -1.52 -14.37 -3.73
CA ARG A 270 -2.67 -15.21 -4.07
C ARG A 270 -2.17 -16.56 -4.56
N LEU A 271 -2.24 -17.56 -3.70
CA LEU A 271 -2.09 -18.96 -4.07
C LEU A 271 -3.48 -19.50 -4.44
N ILE A 272 -3.65 -19.84 -5.72
CA ILE A 272 -4.86 -20.53 -6.18
C ILE A 272 -4.72 -21.98 -5.73
N VAL A 273 -5.39 -22.33 -4.63
CA VAL A 273 -5.17 -23.65 -4.00
C VAL A 273 -5.70 -24.79 -4.86
N HIS A 274 -6.67 -24.53 -5.75
CA HIS A 274 -7.15 -25.50 -6.73
C HIS A 274 -6.06 -26.01 -7.70
N LEU A 275 -4.98 -25.25 -7.94
CA LEU A 275 -3.85 -25.75 -8.73
C LEU A 275 -3.14 -26.94 -8.04
N PHE A 276 -3.33 -27.09 -6.73
CA PHE A 276 -2.76 -28.15 -5.90
C PHE A 276 -3.76 -29.27 -5.59
N SER A 277 -4.85 -29.40 -6.36
CA SER A 277 -5.81 -30.51 -6.19
C SER A 277 -5.21 -31.88 -6.51
N VAL A 278 -4.10 -31.94 -7.26
CA VAL A 278 -3.39 -33.18 -7.59
C VAL A 278 -2.17 -33.36 -6.69
N ARG A 279 -2.01 -34.56 -6.12
CA ARG A 279 -0.92 -34.91 -5.18
C ARG A 279 0.49 -34.54 -5.70
N ALA A 280 0.77 -34.74 -6.98
CA ALA A 280 2.07 -34.40 -7.58
C ALA A 280 2.37 -32.88 -7.56
N GLN A 281 1.35 -32.02 -7.54
CA GLN A 281 1.53 -30.57 -7.47
C GLN A 281 1.79 -30.07 -6.05
N VAL A 282 1.40 -30.85 -5.02
CA VAL A 282 1.62 -30.50 -3.60
C VAL A 282 3.11 -30.28 -3.30
N ALA A 283 4.00 -31.03 -3.95
CA ALA A 283 5.44 -30.83 -3.84
C ALA A 283 5.88 -29.42 -4.27
N LYS A 284 5.19 -28.74 -5.20
CA LYS A 284 5.52 -27.36 -5.59
C LYS A 284 5.16 -26.33 -4.50
N PHE A 285 4.29 -26.68 -3.57
CA PHE A 285 3.84 -25.80 -2.49
C PHE A 285 4.98 -25.51 -1.49
N ILE A 286 5.67 -26.58 -1.04
CA ILE A 286 6.76 -26.54 -0.05
C ILE A 286 8.15 -26.80 -0.64
N GLY A 287 8.24 -27.44 -1.81
CA GLY A 287 9.48 -27.84 -2.47
C GLY A 287 9.54 -29.36 -2.67
N SER A 288 10.09 -29.80 -3.80
CA SER A 288 10.34 -31.23 -4.04
C SER A 288 11.39 -31.74 -3.04
N PRO A 289 11.26 -32.98 -2.51
CA PRO A 289 12.27 -33.58 -1.65
C PRO A 289 13.60 -33.81 -2.41
N PRO A 290 14.71 -34.04 -1.68
CA PRO A 290 16.02 -34.30 -2.30
C PRO A 290 15.95 -35.48 -3.28
N GLY A 291 16.54 -35.31 -4.47
CA GLY A 291 16.54 -36.34 -5.53
C GLY A 291 15.42 -36.22 -6.57
N TYR A 292 14.49 -35.27 -6.44
CA TYR A 292 13.45 -34.99 -7.43
C TYR A 292 13.71 -33.68 -8.20
N VAL A 293 13.22 -33.61 -9.44
CA VAL A 293 13.29 -32.38 -10.26
C VAL A 293 12.59 -31.23 -9.54
N GLY A 294 13.25 -30.07 -9.50
CA GLY A 294 12.77 -28.87 -8.79
C GLY A 294 13.20 -28.77 -7.32
N HIS A 295 14.00 -29.73 -6.80
CA HIS A 295 14.58 -29.64 -5.45
C HIS A 295 15.36 -28.33 -5.25
N GLU A 296 16.14 -27.90 -6.25
CA GLU A 296 16.96 -26.69 -6.14
C GLU A 296 16.14 -25.39 -6.08
N GLU A 297 14.91 -25.43 -6.58
CA GLU A 297 14.05 -24.27 -6.62
C GLU A 297 13.40 -23.99 -5.26
N GLY A 298 13.14 -24.98 -4.41
CA GLY A 298 12.35 -24.79 -3.18
C GLY A 298 10.89 -24.41 -3.45
N GLY A 299 10.06 -24.43 -2.41
CA GLY A 299 8.62 -24.22 -2.49
C GLY A 299 8.17 -22.81 -2.89
N GLN A 300 7.00 -22.72 -3.53
CA GLN A 300 6.38 -21.41 -3.80
C GLN A 300 6.09 -20.65 -2.51
N LEU A 301 5.49 -21.29 -1.49
CA LEU A 301 5.16 -20.61 -0.25
C LEU A 301 6.40 -20.28 0.58
N THR A 302 7.37 -21.20 0.64
CA THR A 302 8.60 -21.05 1.43
C THR A 302 9.49 -19.93 0.90
N LYS A 303 9.65 -19.81 -0.43
CA LYS A 303 10.39 -18.69 -1.04
C LYS A 303 9.79 -17.33 -0.68
N LEU A 304 8.46 -17.24 -0.70
CA LEU A 304 7.73 -16.00 -0.44
C LEU A 304 7.87 -15.57 1.03
N LEU A 305 7.62 -16.49 1.96
CA LEU A 305 7.72 -16.22 3.40
C LEU A 305 9.17 -15.93 3.82
N ARG A 306 10.16 -16.53 3.14
CA ARG A 306 11.57 -16.20 3.35
C ARG A 306 11.90 -14.76 2.92
N ALA A 307 11.29 -14.26 1.86
CA ALA A 307 11.51 -12.89 1.39
C ALA A 307 10.76 -11.85 2.24
N CYS A 308 9.56 -12.19 2.71
CA CYS A 308 8.71 -11.32 3.54
C CYS A 308 8.04 -12.14 4.66
N PRO A 309 8.65 -12.23 5.86
CA PRO A 309 8.11 -13.00 6.99
C PRO A 309 6.76 -12.48 7.52
N ASN A 310 6.51 -11.18 7.40
CA ASN A 310 5.28 -10.51 7.83
C ASN A 310 4.23 -10.36 6.71
N ALA A 311 4.28 -11.22 5.68
CA ALA A 311 3.39 -11.10 4.53
C ALA A 311 1.93 -11.45 4.83
N VAL A 312 1.02 -10.85 4.05
CA VAL A 312 -0.38 -11.29 3.96
C VAL A 312 -0.52 -12.31 2.83
N VAL A 313 -0.83 -13.55 3.19
CA VAL A 313 -0.95 -14.69 2.26
C VAL A 313 -2.42 -15.03 2.05
N LEU A 314 -2.86 -15.07 0.79
CA LEU A 314 -4.24 -15.41 0.42
C LEU A 314 -4.30 -16.79 -0.23
N PHE A 315 -4.97 -17.72 0.45
CA PHE A 315 -5.33 -19.03 -0.07
C PHE A 315 -6.76 -18.98 -0.63
N ASP A 316 -6.87 -18.88 -1.94
CA ASP A 316 -8.16 -18.70 -2.60
C ASP A 316 -8.81 -20.07 -2.93
N GLU A 317 -10.11 -20.20 -2.64
CA GLU A 317 -10.91 -21.42 -2.85
C GLU A 317 -10.29 -22.67 -2.17
N VAL A 318 -9.99 -22.55 -0.88
CA VAL A 318 -9.35 -23.62 -0.08
C VAL A 318 -10.21 -24.89 0.00
N ASP A 319 -11.53 -24.77 -0.25
CA ASP A 319 -12.42 -25.93 -0.36
C ASP A 319 -12.05 -26.89 -1.51
N LYS A 320 -11.36 -26.40 -2.53
CA LYS A 320 -10.95 -27.25 -3.66
C LYS A 320 -9.56 -27.87 -3.47
N ALA A 321 -8.92 -27.63 -2.32
CA ALA A 321 -7.57 -28.09 -2.03
C ALA A 321 -7.51 -29.62 -1.86
N HIS A 322 -6.37 -30.22 -2.21
CA HIS A 322 -6.10 -31.61 -1.84
C HIS A 322 -5.87 -31.74 -0.32
N PRO A 323 -6.31 -32.83 0.34
CA PRO A 323 -6.11 -33.03 1.78
C PRO A 323 -4.66 -32.91 2.26
N ASP A 324 -3.69 -33.32 1.45
CA ASP A 324 -2.26 -33.20 1.78
C ASP A 324 -1.80 -31.73 1.93
N VAL A 325 -2.41 -30.81 1.18
CA VAL A 325 -2.13 -29.36 1.33
C VAL A 325 -2.65 -28.87 2.68
N LEU A 326 -3.83 -29.33 3.09
CA LEU A 326 -4.39 -29.00 4.40
C LEU A 326 -3.51 -29.54 5.54
N THR A 327 -2.81 -30.67 5.35
CA THR A 327 -1.86 -31.20 6.34
C THR A 327 -0.68 -30.25 6.54
N ILE A 328 -0.14 -29.72 5.44
CA ILE A 328 0.97 -28.77 5.50
C ILE A 328 0.52 -27.45 6.14
N MET A 329 -0.70 -26.98 5.81
CA MET A 329 -1.28 -25.79 6.42
C MET A 329 -1.51 -25.96 7.93
N LEU A 330 -1.96 -27.15 8.37
CA LEU A 330 -2.08 -27.48 9.79
C LEU A 330 -0.75 -27.28 10.52
N GLN A 331 0.33 -27.89 10.02
CA GLN A 331 1.65 -27.72 10.62
C GLN A 331 2.06 -26.25 10.68
N LEU A 332 1.83 -25.50 9.60
CA LEU A 332 2.14 -24.08 9.54
C LEU A 332 1.38 -23.24 10.58
N PHE A 333 0.08 -23.52 10.76
CA PHE A 333 -0.76 -22.79 11.71
C PHE A 333 -0.50 -23.21 13.16
N ASP A 334 0.03 -24.42 13.37
CA ASP A 334 0.34 -24.98 14.70
C ASP A 334 1.70 -24.58 15.20
N GLU A 335 2.72 -24.65 14.35
CA GLU A 335 4.12 -24.44 14.75
C GLU A 335 4.60 -23.02 14.43
N GLY A 336 3.81 -22.26 13.67
CA GLY A 336 4.22 -20.95 13.13
C GLY A 336 5.47 -21.03 12.25
N ARG A 337 5.77 -22.23 11.73
CA ARG A 337 7.00 -22.54 11.00
C ARG A 337 6.70 -23.48 9.84
N LEU A 338 7.49 -23.36 8.78
CA LEU A 338 7.40 -24.23 7.60
C LEU A 338 8.78 -24.71 7.18
N THR A 339 8.93 -26.00 6.96
CA THR A 339 10.18 -26.59 6.47
C THR A 339 10.08 -26.90 4.98
N ASP A 340 11.00 -26.35 4.19
CA ASP A 340 11.12 -26.59 2.76
C ASP A 340 11.65 -28.00 2.48
N GLY A 341 11.50 -28.50 1.24
CA GLY A 341 12.09 -29.77 0.79
C GLY A 341 13.61 -29.87 0.97
N LYS A 342 14.32 -28.73 1.08
CA LYS A 342 15.75 -28.65 1.43
C LYS A 342 16.06 -28.82 2.92
N GLY A 343 15.05 -28.99 3.79
CA GLY A 343 15.22 -29.02 5.25
C GLY A 343 15.44 -27.65 5.89
N LYS A 344 15.25 -26.55 5.14
CA LYS A 344 15.34 -25.19 5.70
C LYS A 344 14.01 -24.78 6.30
N THR A 345 14.00 -24.52 7.60
CA THR A 345 12.84 -24.00 8.33
C THR A 345 12.73 -22.48 8.21
N ILE A 346 11.51 -21.99 8.03
CA ILE A 346 11.16 -20.57 7.93
C ILE A 346 10.14 -20.24 9.00
N GLU A 347 10.38 -19.17 9.76
CA GLU A 347 9.44 -18.66 10.76
C GLU A 347 8.41 -17.75 10.09
N CYS A 348 7.14 -18.00 10.43
CA CYS A 348 5.98 -17.40 9.78
C CYS A 348 4.98 -16.81 10.80
N LYS A 349 5.40 -16.65 12.06
CA LYS A 349 4.57 -16.16 13.19
C LYS A 349 3.95 -14.78 12.91
N ASP A 350 4.71 -13.91 12.26
CA ASP A 350 4.25 -12.55 11.91
C ASP A 350 3.36 -12.49 10.68
N ALA A 351 3.24 -13.57 9.90
CA ALA A 351 2.39 -13.59 8.73
C ALA A 351 0.89 -13.54 9.09
N ILE A 352 0.07 -13.10 8.13
CA ILE A 352 -1.38 -13.17 8.20
C ILE A 352 -1.86 -14.07 7.07
N PHE A 353 -2.54 -15.16 7.41
CA PHE A 353 -3.11 -16.10 6.46
C PHE A 353 -4.61 -15.85 6.31
N ILE A 354 -5.04 -15.61 5.08
CA ILE A 354 -6.45 -15.45 4.74
C ILE A 354 -6.84 -16.58 3.80
N MET A 355 -7.78 -17.41 4.20
CA MET A 355 -8.35 -18.45 3.37
C MET A 355 -9.72 -18.01 2.88
N THR A 356 -10.06 -18.25 1.62
CA THR A 356 -11.42 -18.03 1.12
C THR A 356 -12.08 -19.36 0.79
N SER A 357 -13.38 -19.45 1.06
CA SER A 357 -14.18 -20.59 0.65
C SER A 357 -15.60 -20.17 0.27
N ASN A 358 -16.18 -20.92 -0.65
CA ASN A 358 -17.59 -20.81 -1.03
C ASN A 358 -18.48 -21.85 -0.32
N VAL A 359 -17.91 -22.66 0.58
CA VAL A 359 -18.66 -23.62 1.39
C VAL A 359 -19.67 -22.90 2.28
N ALA A 360 -20.85 -23.51 2.43
CA ALA A 360 -22.00 -22.97 3.17
C ALA A 360 -22.56 -21.62 2.64
N SER A 361 -22.21 -21.23 1.41
CA SER A 361 -22.59 -19.92 0.87
C SER A 361 -24.09 -19.77 0.68
N ASP A 362 -24.79 -20.84 0.30
CA ASP A 362 -26.25 -20.82 0.10
C ASP A 362 -26.99 -20.67 1.44
N GLU A 363 -26.56 -21.39 2.49
CA GLU A 363 -27.14 -21.28 3.83
C GLU A 363 -26.90 -19.89 4.43
N ILE A 364 -25.68 -19.35 4.27
CA ILE A 364 -25.36 -17.98 4.70
C ILE A 364 -26.24 -16.97 3.97
N ALA A 365 -26.42 -17.14 2.66
CA ALA A 365 -27.22 -16.23 1.84
C ALA A 365 -28.71 -16.26 2.24
N GLN A 366 -29.29 -17.46 2.40
CA GLN A 366 -30.68 -17.62 2.81
C GLN A 366 -30.94 -17.05 4.20
N HIS A 367 -30.07 -17.34 5.17
CA HIS A 367 -30.19 -16.81 6.53
C HIS A 367 -30.04 -15.28 6.55
N ALA A 368 -29.13 -14.73 5.75
CA ALA A 368 -28.99 -13.27 5.63
C ALA A 368 -30.27 -12.62 5.09
N LEU A 369 -30.89 -13.21 4.07
CA LEU A 369 -32.16 -12.72 3.52
C LEU A 369 -33.29 -12.77 4.55
N GLN A 370 -33.37 -13.84 5.35
CA GLN A 370 -34.35 -13.94 6.44
C GLN A 370 -34.16 -12.83 7.48
N LEU A 371 -32.92 -12.61 7.93
CA LEU A 371 -32.60 -11.54 8.89
C LEU A 371 -32.96 -10.15 8.35
N ARG A 372 -32.75 -9.90 7.04
CA ARG A 372 -33.15 -8.65 6.38
C ARG A 372 -34.66 -8.45 6.45
N GLN A 373 -35.42 -9.48 6.07
CA GLN A 373 -36.88 -9.43 6.07
C GLN A 373 -37.45 -9.22 7.47
N GLU A 374 -36.85 -9.86 8.48
CA GLU A 374 -37.23 -9.65 9.88
C GLU A 374 -36.93 -8.23 10.35
N ALA A 375 -35.73 -7.70 10.04
CA ALA A 375 -35.36 -6.33 10.36
C ALA A 375 -36.29 -5.30 9.69
N GLU A 376 -36.67 -5.53 8.44
CA GLU A 376 -37.64 -4.69 7.73
C GLU A 376 -39.03 -4.75 8.38
N ARG A 377 -39.52 -5.93 8.76
CA ARG A 377 -40.81 -6.09 9.45
C ARG A 377 -40.81 -5.36 10.79
N VAL A 378 -39.73 -5.48 11.57
CA VAL A 378 -39.59 -4.78 12.86
C VAL A 378 -39.53 -3.28 12.64
N SER A 379 -38.76 -2.81 11.66
CA SER A 379 -38.68 -1.38 11.33
C SER A 379 -40.04 -0.83 10.91
N ARG A 380 -40.80 -1.58 10.08
CA ARG A 380 -42.14 -1.18 9.64
C ARG A 380 -43.14 -1.12 10.80
N ARG A 381 -43.04 -2.03 11.78
CA ARG A 381 -43.85 -1.98 13.01
C ARG A 381 -43.50 -0.76 13.85
N LYS A 382 -42.22 -0.51 14.11
CA LYS A 382 -41.76 0.67 14.88
C LYS A 382 -42.16 2.00 14.24
N LEU A 383 -42.18 2.06 12.91
CA LEU A 383 -42.66 3.23 12.18
C LEU A 383 -44.16 3.46 12.37
N ALA A 384 -44.96 2.39 12.45
CA ALA A 384 -46.39 2.49 12.72
C ALA A 384 -46.68 2.97 14.16
N ASP A 385 -45.76 2.70 15.10
CA ASP A 385 -45.86 3.09 16.50
C ASP A 385 -45.25 4.49 16.81
N ASN A 386 -44.92 5.30 15.79
CA ASN A 386 -44.38 6.68 15.93
C ASN A 386 -43.14 6.83 16.85
N LEU A 387 -42.25 5.83 16.88
CA LEU A 387 -40.97 5.95 17.58
C LEU A 387 -39.96 6.67 16.66
N GLU A 388 -39.60 7.92 17.00
CA GLU A 388 -38.86 8.87 16.14
C GLU A 388 -37.41 8.47 15.80
N ASP A 389 -36.83 7.44 16.44
CA ASP A 389 -35.42 7.03 16.24
C ASP A 389 -35.27 5.70 15.48
N VAL A 390 -35.82 5.59 14.26
CA VAL A 390 -35.51 4.47 13.36
C VAL A 390 -34.38 4.87 12.42
N GLN A 391 -33.15 4.95 12.94
CA GLN A 391 -32.00 4.73 12.08
C GLN A 391 -32.10 3.29 11.54
N LYS A 392 -32.33 3.14 10.24
CA LYS A 392 -32.18 1.86 9.54
C LYS A 392 -30.71 1.46 9.59
N SER A 393 -30.28 0.88 10.71
CA SER A 393 -28.98 0.23 10.77
C SER A 393 -29.14 -1.12 10.06
N ASP A 394 -28.65 -1.21 8.82
CA ASP A 394 -28.55 -2.46 8.07
C ASP A 394 -27.47 -3.41 8.66
N ASP A 395 -27.05 -3.21 9.92
CA ASP A 395 -26.05 -4.02 10.62
C ASP A 395 -26.64 -5.37 11.06
N ILE A 396 -26.68 -6.29 10.10
CA ILE A 396 -27.13 -7.65 10.30
C ILE A 396 -25.93 -8.50 10.73
N LYS A 397 -26.04 -9.10 11.92
CA LYS A 397 -25.02 -10.02 12.44
C LYS A 397 -25.54 -11.45 12.47
N ILE A 398 -24.68 -12.36 12.04
CA ILE A 398 -24.97 -13.80 12.14
C ILE A 398 -24.93 -14.22 13.60
N SER A 399 -26.03 -14.83 14.06
CA SER A 399 -26.17 -15.33 15.43
C SER A 399 -25.16 -16.45 15.73
N ARG A 400 -24.74 -16.55 16.99
CA ARG A 400 -23.85 -17.63 17.44
C ARG A 400 -24.46 -19.02 17.20
N GLN A 401 -25.77 -19.14 17.43
CA GLN A 401 -26.51 -20.39 17.21
C GLN A 401 -26.37 -20.86 15.76
N PHE A 402 -26.60 -19.99 14.77
CA PHE A 402 -26.45 -20.36 13.36
C PHE A 402 -25.02 -20.81 13.00
N LYS A 403 -24.01 -20.13 13.56
CA LYS A 403 -22.59 -20.50 13.34
C LYS A 403 -22.30 -21.92 13.86
N GLU A 404 -22.80 -22.25 15.05
CA GLU A 404 -22.53 -23.55 15.70
C GLU A 404 -23.40 -24.69 15.15
N SER A 405 -24.68 -24.44 14.86
CA SER A 405 -25.64 -25.49 14.48
C SER A 405 -25.69 -25.77 12.98
N VAL A 406 -25.39 -24.78 12.13
CA VAL A 406 -25.48 -24.91 10.67
C VAL A 406 -24.10 -24.91 10.04
N ILE A 407 -23.31 -23.87 10.28
CA ILE A 407 -22.04 -23.68 9.56
C ILE A 407 -20.98 -24.68 10.02
N ARG A 408 -20.77 -24.84 11.32
CA ARG A 408 -19.70 -25.70 11.85
C ARG A 408 -19.83 -27.17 11.38
N PRO A 409 -21.02 -27.81 11.37
CA PRO A 409 -21.19 -29.14 10.79
C PRO A 409 -20.83 -29.22 9.30
N ILE A 410 -21.22 -28.23 8.50
CA ILE A 410 -20.90 -28.19 7.06
C ILE A 410 -19.38 -28.11 6.84
N LEU A 411 -18.70 -27.21 7.57
CA LEU A 411 -17.25 -27.08 7.50
C LEU A 411 -16.54 -28.38 7.92
N LYS A 412 -17.01 -29.01 9.01
CA LYS A 412 -16.46 -30.27 9.51
C LYS A 412 -16.60 -31.39 8.48
N ALA A 413 -17.78 -31.52 7.86
CA ALA A 413 -18.03 -32.50 6.82
C ALA A 413 -17.15 -32.27 5.58
N HIS A 414 -16.95 -31.00 5.22
CA HIS A 414 -16.17 -30.61 4.04
C HIS A 414 -14.66 -30.87 4.24
N PHE A 415 -14.04 -30.31 5.28
CA PHE A 415 -12.60 -30.42 5.51
C PHE A 415 -12.18 -31.77 6.09
N ARG A 416 -13.13 -32.55 6.64
CA ARG A 416 -12.91 -33.89 7.23
C ARG A 416 -11.84 -33.95 8.34
N ARG A 417 -11.44 -32.78 8.87
CA ARG A 417 -10.39 -32.62 9.88
C ARG A 417 -10.82 -31.52 10.84
N ASP A 418 -11.30 -31.90 12.01
CA ASP A 418 -11.74 -30.95 13.04
C ASP A 418 -10.58 -30.10 13.57
N GLU A 419 -9.37 -30.68 13.61
CA GLU A 419 -8.15 -29.99 14.03
C GLU A 419 -7.91 -28.72 13.20
N PHE A 420 -8.19 -28.77 11.89
CA PHE A 420 -7.99 -27.62 11.01
C PHE A 420 -8.88 -26.43 11.39
N LEU A 421 -10.13 -26.70 11.77
CA LEU A 421 -11.04 -25.64 12.20
C LEU A 421 -10.62 -25.05 13.56
N GLY A 422 -9.98 -25.84 14.42
CA GLY A 422 -9.47 -25.38 15.71
C GLY A 422 -8.30 -24.40 15.61
N ARG A 423 -7.63 -24.33 14.45
CA ARG A 423 -6.45 -23.47 14.22
C ARG A 423 -6.77 -22.15 13.53
N ILE A 424 -8.04 -21.95 13.17
CA ILE A 424 -8.51 -20.70 12.57
C ILE A 424 -8.87 -19.74 13.70
N ASN A 425 -8.25 -18.56 13.75
CA ASN A 425 -8.54 -17.57 14.79
C ASN A 425 -9.93 -16.97 14.63
N GLU A 426 -10.31 -16.62 13.40
CA GLU A 426 -11.60 -15.97 13.12
C GLU A 426 -12.21 -16.47 11.80
N ILE A 427 -13.48 -16.89 11.86
CA ILE A 427 -14.29 -17.18 10.68
C ILE A 427 -15.11 -15.92 10.35
N VAL A 428 -14.88 -15.39 9.15
CA VAL A 428 -15.45 -14.13 8.67
C VAL A 428 -16.52 -14.42 7.63
N TYR A 429 -17.72 -13.90 7.86
CA TYR A 429 -18.89 -14.17 7.04
C TYR A 429 -19.21 -12.97 6.15
N PHE A 430 -19.31 -13.23 4.85
CA PHE A 430 -19.70 -12.25 3.85
C PHE A 430 -21.15 -12.49 3.44
N LEU A 431 -21.96 -11.45 3.55
CA LEU A 431 -23.39 -11.52 3.31
C LEU A 431 -23.72 -11.05 1.89
N PRO A 432 -24.79 -11.55 1.25
CA PRO A 432 -25.29 -11.00 -0.02
C PRO A 432 -25.51 -9.48 0.09
N PHE A 433 -25.30 -8.74 -1.01
CA PHE A 433 -25.49 -7.29 -0.97
C PHE A 433 -26.97 -6.92 -0.77
N CYS A 434 -27.23 -5.86 -0.01
CA CYS A 434 -28.56 -5.24 0.07
C CYS A 434 -28.77 -4.25 -1.08
N HIS A 435 -30.01 -3.78 -1.28
CA HIS A 435 -30.34 -2.90 -2.40
C HIS A 435 -29.51 -1.62 -2.41
N SER A 436 -29.30 -0.98 -1.25
CA SER A 436 -28.47 0.24 -1.14
C SER A 436 -27.01 -0.02 -1.52
N GLU A 437 -26.43 -1.14 -1.07
CA GLU A 437 -25.08 -1.58 -1.47
C GLU A 437 -24.98 -1.89 -2.97
N LEU A 438 -26.01 -2.50 -3.56
CA LEU A 438 -26.08 -2.78 -4.99
C LEU A 438 -26.08 -1.49 -5.82
N LEU A 439 -26.87 -0.48 -5.43
CA LEU A 439 -26.88 0.82 -6.10
C LEU A 439 -25.51 1.50 -6.04
N GLN A 440 -24.82 1.41 -4.89
CA GLN A 440 -23.45 1.91 -4.75
C GLN A 440 -22.47 1.16 -5.65
N LEU A 441 -22.61 -0.17 -5.77
CA LEU A 441 -21.78 -0.99 -6.66
C LEU A 441 -21.99 -0.64 -8.13
N VAL A 442 -23.24 -0.52 -8.57
CA VAL A 442 -23.60 -0.11 -9.93
C VAL A 442 -23.03 1.29 -10.21
N SER A 443 -23.23 2.25 -9.31
CA SER A 443 -22.71 3.60 -9.45
C SER A 443 -21.18 3.61 -9.56
N LYS A 444 -20.48 2.80 -8.75
CA LYS A 444 -19.01 2.67 -8.82
C LYS A 444 -18.56 2.12 -10.18
N GLU A 445 -19.25 1.13 -10.71
CA GLU A 445 -18.93 0.52 -12.00
C GLU A 445 -19.22 1.49 -13.17
N LEU A 446 -20.36 2.19 -13.15
CA LEU A 446 -20.68 3.22 -14.13
C LEU A 446 -19.65 4.36 -14.12
N ASN A 447 -19.23 4.80 -12.94
CA ASN A 447 -18.18 5.81 -12.80
C ASN A 447 -16.82 5.34 -13.36
N PHE A 448 -16.49 4.06 -13.22
CA PHE A 448 -15.29 3.49 -13.82
C PHE A 448 -15.35 3.58 -15.36
N TRP A 449 -16.48 3.19 -15.95
CA TRP A 449 -16.67 3.29 -17.41
C TRP A 449 -16.80 4.73 -17.90
N ALA A 450 -17.40 5.63 -17.14
CA ALA A 450 -17.48 7.07 -17.45
C ALA A 450 -16.08 7.71 -17.53
N LYS A 451 -15.19 7.41 -16.58
CA LYS A 451 -13.80 7.87 -16.63
C LYS A 451 -13.08 7.34 -17.86
N LYS A 452 -13.26 6.05 -18.19
CA LYS A 452 -12.65 5.42 -19.35
C LYS A 452 -13.17 6.00 -20.67
N ALA A 453 -14.47 6.25 -20.77
CA ALA A 453 -15.11 6.89 -21.92
C ALA A 453 -14.59 8.33 -22.13
N LYS A 454 -14.47 9.10 -21.04
CA LYS A 454 -13.94 10.48 -21.11
C LYS A 454 -12.47 10.50 -21.54
N GLN A 455 -11.64 9.62 -20.97
CA GLN A 455 -10.21 9.58 -21.29
C GLN A 455 -9.90 9.11 -22.72
N ARG A 456 -10.67 8.16 -23.25
CA ARG A 456 -10.38 7.55 -24.56
C ARG A 456 -11.13 8.18 -25.73
N HIS A 457 -12.35 8.66 -25.48
CA HIS A 457 -13.27 9.09 -26.54
C HIS A 457 -13.83 10.50 -26.31
N ASP A 458 -13.42 11.18 -25.23
CA ASP A 458 -13.92 12.51 -24.82
C ASP A 458 -15.45 12.56 -24.60
N ILE A 459 -16.05 11.42 -24.25
CA ILE A 459 -17.49 11.30 -24.02
C ILE A 459 -17.80 11.49 -22.53
N THR A 460 -18.77 12.34 -22.21
CA THR A 460 -19.24 12.57 -20.84
C THR A 460 -20.52 11.76 -20.59
N LEU A 461 -20.50 10.82 -19.65
CA LEU A 461 -21.68 10.01 -19.28
C LEU A 461 -22.45 10.63 -18.12
N GLN A 462 -23.78 10.66 -18.24
CA GLN A 462 -24.74 11.02 -17.21
C GLN A 462 -25.81 9.93 -17.10
N TRP A 463 -26.39 9.72 -15.91
CA TRP A 463 -27.44 8.72 -15.72
C TRP A 463 -28.40 9.12 -14.60
N ASP A 464 -29.65 8.69 -14.75
CA ASP A 464 -30.69 8.92 -13.74
C ASP A 464 -30.76 7.76 -12.73
N ARG A 465 -31.40 8.01 -11.58
CA ARG A 465 -31.59 7.00 -10.54
C ARG A 465 -32.27 5.70 -11.02
N PRO A 466 -33.31 5.73 -11.88
CA PRO A 466 -33.92 4.49 -12.39
C PRO A 466 -32.95 3.58 -13.15
N VAL A 467 -31.90 4.12 -13.77
CA VAL A 467 -30.85 3.33 -14.43
C VAL A 467 -30.11 2.47 -13.41
N LEU A 468 -29.84 3.04 -12.22
CA LEU A 468 -29.18 2.32 -11.14
C LEU A 468 -30.06 1.16 -10.65
N ASP A 469 -31.35 1.40 -10.44
CA ASP A 469 -32.30 0.36 -10.01
C ASP A 469 -32.45 -0.74 -11.08
N LEU A 470 -32.52 -0.38 -12.37
CA LEU A 470 -32.59 -1.33 -13.48
C LEU A 470 -31.37 -2.27 -13.51
N LEU A 471 -30.17 -1.69 -13.41
CA LEU A 471 -28.91 -2.44 -13.45
C LEU A 471 -28.72 -3.27 -12.17
N ALA A 472 -29.16 -2.78 -11.01
CA ALA A 472 -29.17 -3.54 -9.77
C ALA A 472 -30.07 -4.79 -9.86
N GLY A 473 -31.13 -4.75 -10.67
CA GLY A 473 -32.00 -5.90 -10.95
C GLY A 473 -31.29 -7.08 -11.64
N GLY A 474 -30.12 -6.86 -12.26
CA GLY A 474 -29.27 -7.93 -12.80
C GLY A 474 -28.43 -8.66 -11.76
N TYR A 475 -28.58 -8.34 -10.46
CA TYR A 475 -27.82 -9.00 -9.39
C TYR A 475 -28.16 -10.48 -9.27
N ASN A 476 -27.12 -11.32 -9.25
CA ASN A 476 -27.22 -12.73 -8.92
C ASN A 476 -26.40 -13.04 -7.66
N MET A 477 -27.08 -13.60 -6.64
CA MET A 477 -26.48 -13.91 -5.34
C MET A 477 -25.30 -14.89 -5.41
N HIS A 478 -25.31 -15.86 -6.33
CA HIS A 478 -24.23 -16.85 -6.45
C HIS A 478 -22.94 -16.25 -7.02
N TYR A 479 -23.08 -15.23 -7.89
CA TYR A 479 -21.96 -14.56 -8.56
C TYR A 479 -21.58 -13.21 -7.92
N GLY A 480 -22.35 -12.73 -6.94
CA GLY A 480 -22.04 -11.51 -6.19
C GLY A 480 -21.91 -10.29 -7.10
N ALA A 481 -20.98 -9.38 -6.79
CA ALA A 481 -20.77 -8.15 -7.56
C ALA A 481 -20.29 -8.41 -9.00
N ARG A 482 -19.84 -9.63 -9.35
CA ARG A 482 -19.46 -9.95 -10.74
C ARG A 482 -20.68 -9.89 -11.67
N SER A 483 -21.86 -10.29 -11.18
CA SER A 483 -23.11 -10.18 -11.95
C SER A 483 -23.41 -8.74 -12.37
N ILE A 484 -23.24 -7.78 -11.45
CA ILE A 484 -23.42 -6.35 -11.72
C ILE A 484 -22.44 -5.85 -12.79
N LYS A 485 -21.16 -6.25 -12.70
CA LYS A 485 -20.18 -5.89 -13.73
C LYS A 485 -20.59 -6.37 -15.11
N HIS A 486 -20.98 -7.64 -15.20
CA HIS A 486 -21.46 -8.22 -16.45
C HIS A 486 -22.74 -7.55 -16.95
N GLU A 487 -23.66 -7.16 -16.06
CA GLU A 487 -24.89 -6.47 -16.45
C GLU A 487 -24.62 -5.06 -17.00
N VAL A 488 -23.72 -4.30 -16.35
CA VAL A 488 -23.27 -2.99 -16.83
C VAL A 488 -22.56 -3.12 -18.18
N GLU A 489 -21.63 -4.07 -18.32
CA GLU A 489 -20.96 -4.33 -19.59
C GLU A 489 -21.96 -4.69 -20.69
N ARG A 490 -22.87 -5.62 -20.40
CA ARG A 490 -23.86 -6.12 -21.36
C ARG A 490 -24.85 -5.04 -21.82
N ARG A 491 -25.39 -4.24 -20.90
CA ARG A 491 -26.46 -3.28 -21.22
C ARG A 491 -25.96 -1.90 -21.59
N VAL A 492 -24.86 -1.45 -20.98
CA VAL A 492 -24.35 -0.07 -21.17
C VAL A 492 -23.16 -0.07 -22.12
N VAL A 493 -22.12 -0.85 -21.81
CA VAL A 493 -20.85 -0.80 -22.56
C VAL A 493 -21.05 -1.32 -23.98
N ASN A 494 -21.79 -2.41 -24.17
CA ASN A 494 -22.08 -2.94 -25.50
C ASN A 494 -22.89 -1.95 -26.36
N GLN A 495 -23.88 -1.28 -25.79
CA GLN A 495 -24.65 -0.27 -26.52
C GLN A 495 -23.78 0.96 -26.87
N LEU A 496 -22.94 1.40 -25.93
CA LEU A 496 -21.99 2.49 -26.18
C LEU A 496 -20.97 2.13 -27.26
N ALA A 497 -20.46 0.91 -27.26
CA ALA A 497 -19.55 0.40 -28.28
C ALA A 497 -20.23 0.34 -29.66
N ALA A 498 -21.46 -0.18 -29.74
CA ALA A 498 -22.23 -0.23 -30.97
C ALA A 498 -22.57 1.18 -31.50
N ALA A 499 -22.95 2.12 -30.63
CA ALA A 499 -23.20 3.50 -31.02
C ALA A 499 -21.95 4.21 -31.53
N TYR A 500 -20.78 3.92 -30.93
CA TYR A 500 -19.50 4.45 -31.38
C TYR A 500 -19.10 3.91 -32.75
N GLU A 501 -19.28 2.60 -32.98
CA GLU A 501 -18.99 1.94 -34.27
C GLU A 501 -19.90 2.42 -35.40
N GLN A 502 -21.17 2.73 -35.09
CA GLN A 502 -22.14 3.29 -36.04
C GLN A 502 -21.95 4.81 -36.27
N GLU A 503 -20.89 5.42 -35.73
CA GLU A 503 -20.57 6.85 -35.82
C GLU A 503 -21.71 7.78 -35.32
N LEU A 504 -22.56 7.26 -34.42
CA LEU A 504 -23.70 8.00 -33.86
C LEU A 504 -23.29 8.98 -32.75
N LEU A 505 -22.02 8.94 -32.32
CA LEU A 505 -21.48 9.68 -31.18
C LEU A 505 -20.53 10.80 -31.65
N PRO A 506 -20.95 12.07 -31.58
CA PRO A 506 -20.05 13.20 -31.85
C PRO A 506 -18.91 13.26 -30.83
N LYS A 507 -17.75 13.80 -31.24
CA LYS A 507 -16.64 14.07 -30.31
C LYS A 507 -17.05 15.10 -29.27
N GLY A 508 -16.67 14.89 -28.01
CA GLY A 508 -16.99 15.81 -26.91
C GLY A 508 -18.45 15.72 -26.41
N CYS A 509 -19.25 14.76 -26.90
CA CYS A 509 -20.67 14.71 -26.58
C CYS A 509 -20.97 14.32 -25.12
N THR A 510 -22.14 14.76 -24.65
CA THR A 510 -22.71 14.31 -23.38
C THR A 510 -23.81 13.30 -23.65
N LEU A 511 -23.65 12.10 -23.11
CA LEU A 511 -24.60 10.99 -23.23
C LEU A 511 -25.34 10.80 -21.91
N ARG A 512 -26.67 10.84 -21.96
CA ARG A 512 -27.56 10.52 -20.84
C ARG A 512 -28.11 9.11 -20.99
N LEU A 513 -27.96 8.29 -19.95
CA LEU A 513 -28.59 6.98 -19.81
C LEU A 513 -29.97 7.19 -19.18
N SER A 514 -31.03 6.71 -19.83
CA SER A 514 -32.41 6.77 -19.36
C SER A 514 -33.05 5.38 -19.40
N VAL A 515 -34.07 5.17 -18.58
CA VAL A 515 -34.89 3.93 -18.59
C VAL A 515 -36.22 4.23 -19.26
N GLN A 516 -36.59 3.40 -20.23
CA GLN A 516 -37.93 3.42 -20.80
C GLN A 516 -38.74 2.24 -20.26
N SER A 517 -39.89 2.56 -19.67
CA SER A 517 -40.96 1.59 -19.47
C SER A 517 -41.86 1.60 -20.70
N GLU A 518 -41.80 0.56 -21.53
CA GLU A 518 -42.80 0.38 -22.59
C GLU A 518 -44.15 0.08 -21.95
N GLY A 519 -45.13 0.95 -22.20
CA GLY A 519 -46.44 0.91 -21.55
C GLY A 519 -47.24 -0.39 -21.79
N GLN A 520 -47.93 -0.83 -20.73
CA GLN A 520 -49.13 -1.68 -20.75
C GLN A 520 -49.05 -3.09 -21.35
N LYS A 521 -47.91 -3.79 -21.28
CA LYS A 521 -47.91 -5.26 -21.29
C LYS A 521 -47.26 -5.74 -20.01
N GLU A 522 -47.98 -6.53 -19.20
CA GLU A 522 -47.60 -6.96 -17.84
C GLU A 522 -46.27 -7.76 -17.74
N HIS A 523 -45.54 -7.93 -18.84
CA HIS A 523 -44.26 -8.64 -18.92
C HIS A 523 -43.17 -7.95 -19.76
N SER A 524 -43.26 -6.65 -20.08
CA SER A 524 -42.16 -5.97 -20.79
C SER A 524 -40.98 -5.69 -19.84
N THR A 525 -39.79 -6.23 -20.14
CA THR A 525 -38.58 -5.92 -19.37
C THR A 525 -38.16 -4.48 -19.65
N PRO A 526 -37.96 -3.63 -18.62
CA PRO A 526 -37.51 -2.25 -18.82
C PRO A 526 -36.20 -2.22 -19.63
N SER A 527 -36.18 -1.36 -20.65
CA SER A 527 -35.06 -1.23 -21.58
C SER A 527 -34.26 0.04 -21.28
N LEU A 528 -32.94 -0.05 -21.52
CA LEU A 528 -32.02 1.06 -21.34
C LEU A 528 -31.85 1.80 -22.67
N ARG A 529 -31.95 3.13 -22.63
CA ARG A 529 -31.79 4.02 -23.79
C ARG A 529 -30.61 4.97 -23.57
N LEU A 530 -29.94 5.29 -24.68
CA LEU A 530 -28.90 6.29 -24.76
C LEU A 530 -29.44 7.53 -25.48
N GLU A 531 -29.28 8.68 -24.85
CA GLU A 531 -29.68 9.97 -25.41
C GLU A 531 -28.47 10.91 -25.49
N VAL A 532 -28.20 11.47 -26.67
CA VAL A 532 -27.20 12.54 -26.82
C VAL A 532 -27.84 13.85 -26.40
N VAL A 533 -27.25 14.54 -25.44
CA VAL A 533 -27.67 15.87 -24.99
C VAL A 533 -26.93 16.92 -25.83
N GLY A 534 -27.67 17.68 -26.64
CA GLY A 534 -27.13 18.82 -27.40
C GLY A 534 -26.88 20.06 -26.53
N GLU A 535 -26.15 21.04 -27.07
CA GLU A 535 -25.83 22.30 -26.37
C GLU A 535 -27.10 23.08 -25.94
N ASP A 536 -28.19 22.93 -26.69
CA ASP A 536 -29.50 23.55 -26.41
C ASP A 536 -30.36 22.77 -25.40
N SER A 537 -29.78 21.82 -24.65
CA SER A 537 -30.50 20.89 -23.74
C SER A 537 -31.54 19.97 -24.41
N SER A 538 -31.67 19.99 -25.73
CA SER A 538 -32.46 19.02 -26.50
C SER A 538 -31.78 17.65 -26.49
N SER A 539 -32.49 16.59 -26.10
CA SER A 539 -31.97 15.22 -26.14
C SER A 539 -32.41 14.50 -27.42
N ARG A 540 -31.47 13.82 -28.09
CA ARG A 540 -31.74 12.95 -29.24
C ARG A 540 -31.49 11.51 -28.82
N THR A 541 -32.54 10.68 -28.83
CA THR A 541 -32.41 9.24 -28.59
C THR A 541 -31.62 8.58 -29.72
N LEU A 542 -30.69 7.70 -29.36
CA LEU A 542 -29.91 6.93 -30.32
C LEU A 542 -30.66 5.66 -30.71
N ASP A 543 -30.97 5.53 -32.00
CA ASP A 543 -31.49 4.29 -32.58
C ASP A 543 -30.32 3.37 -32.95
N ILE A 544 -29.86 2.61 -31.96
CA ILE A 544 -28.74 1.67 -32.12
C ILE A 544 -29.29 0.42 -32.80
N ARG A 545 -28.86 0.17 -34.04
CA ARG A 545 -29.24 -1.06 -34.74
C ARG A 545 -28.61 -2.26 -34.04
N PRO A 546 -29.33 -3.38 -33.84
CA PRO A 546 -28.71 -4.62 -33.37
C PRO A 546 -27.59 -5.04 -34.33
N PRO A 547 -26.53 -5.70 -33.84
CA PRO A 547 -25.54 -6.28 -34.73
C PRO A 547 -26.23 -7.24 -35.70
N LEU A 548 -25.84 -7.19 -36.97
CA LEU A 548 -26.35 -8.10 -37.99
C LEU A 548 -26.07 -9.54 -37.54
N SER A 549 -27.13 -10.30 -37.27
CA SER A 549 -27.03 -11.75 -37.07
C SER A 549 -26.57 -12.39 -38.40
N PRO A 550 -25.63 -13.34 -38.39
CA PRO A 550 -25.02 -13.92 -39.59
C PRO A 550 -25.97 -14.79 -40.47
N GLU A 551 -27.29 -14.65 -40.33
CA GLU A 551 -28.30 -15.39 -41.09
C GLU A 551 -28.98 -14.58 -42.21
N HIS A 552 -28.42 -13.43 -42.60
CA HIS A 552 -28.89 -12.68 -43.78
C HIS A 552 -27.77 -12.35 -44.76
#